data_AF-A0A0G1WDU7-F1
#
_entry.id   AF-A0A0G1WDU7-F1
#
_cell.length_a   1.000
_cell.length_b   1.000
_cell.length_c   1.000
_cell.angle_alpha   90.00
_cell.angle_beta   90.00
_cell.angle_gamma   90.00
#
_symmetry.space_group_name_H-M   'P 1'
#
loop_
_entity.id
_entity.type
_entity.pdbx_description
1 polymer ?
#
loop_
_entity_poly.entity_id
_entity_poly.type
_entity_poly.pdbx_seq_one_letter_code
_entity_poly.pdbx_strand_id
1 'polypeptide(L)'
;MERSEASLAQLIRRTREIDDLSLSHFVLAGSLSEVFRDLDDFHTLQKALDVSFQEMALLRSDLLARRTALESQESDEERLRRLQLLEKKEIERKEREKQQILTATKGEEKAYQELIAERERTAAQIRAVIFELLGSADISFGTAYEFAKSASVTTGVRPAFLLGILKNESDLGKNVGQCLLTNEPERGNGKGVNTGRLFERVMHPNRDVDSFIQITTELGINWNTQVVSCPQSVGYGGAMGPAQFIPSTWMLYKDRIARATGKNPPNPWLPQTAFTASAIFLADLGADRGTSAAEREAALRYFAGGNWKNPAFASYGTRVLNFAEDFQKQIDILEGR
;
A
#
# COMPACT_ATOMS: atom_id res chain seq x y z
N MET A 1 -28.31 -4.67 14.55
CA MET A 1 -28.39 -3.32 13.95
C MET A 1 -29.51 -3.24 12.93
N GLU A 2 -29.57 -4.09 11.90
CA GLU A 2 -30.67 -4.03 10.91
C GLU A 2 -32.08 -4.17 11.52
N ARG A 3 -32.23 -5.05 12.53
CA ARG A 3 -33.50 -5.26 13.22
C ARG A 3 -33.94 -4.06 14.08
N SER A 4 -32.99 -3.28 14.61
CA SER A 4 -33.29 -2.06 15.35
C SER A 4 -33.61 -0.90 14.40
N GLU A 5 -32.89 -0.78 13.28
CA GLU A 5 -33.16 0.23 12.24
C GLU A 5 -34.55 0.04 11.59
N ALA A 6 -34.93 -1.21 11.31
CA ALA A 6 -36.25 -1.52 10.73
C ALA A 6 -37.40 -1.20 11.70
N SER A 7 -37.28 -1.57 12.98
CA SER A 7 -38.28 -1.24 14.01
C SER A 7 -38.40 0.27 14.24
N LEU A 8 -37.29 1.00 14.14
CA LEU A 8 -37.27 2.44 14.34
C LEU A 8 -37.82 3.21 13.13
N ALA A 9 -37.52 2.76 11.91
CA ALA A 9 -38.16 3.27 10.69
C ALA A 9 -39.68 3.03 10.70
N GLN A 10 -40.15 1.99 11.37
CA GLN A 10 -41.58 1.74 11.58
C GLN A 10 -42.17 2.69 12.65
N LEU A 11 -41.43 3.00 13.71
CA LEU A 11 -41.84 3.98 14.73
C LEU A 11 -41.95 5.40 14.15
N ILE A 12 -40.97 5.88 13.36
CA ILE A 12 -41.06 7.19 12.66
C ILE A 12 -42.32 7.27 11.80
N ARG A 13 -42.64 6.20 11.06
CA ARG A 13 -43.85 6.15 10.21
C ARG A 13 -45.12 6.27 11.05
N ARG A 14 -45.18 5.58 12.19
CA ARG A 14 -46.30 5.65 13.14
C ARG A 14 -46.43 7.03 13.79
N THR A 15 -45.32 7.67 14.18
CA THR A 15 -45.32 9.03 14.74
C THR A 15 -45.85 10.05 13.73
N ARG A 16 -45.44 9.94 12.46
CA ARG A 16 -45.94 10.80 11.39
C ARG A 16 -47.43 10.58 11.07
N GLU A 17 -47.91 9.34 11.17
CA GLU A 17 -49.35 9.01 11.05
C GLU A 17 -50.19 9.65 12.17
N ILE A 18 -49.60 9.89 13.35
CA ILE A 18 -50.25 10.52 14.51
C ILE A 18 -50.20 12.05 14.41
N ASP A 19 -49.10 12.64 13.93
CA ASP A 19 -49.01 14.09 13.68
C ASP A 19 -50.00 14.59 12.61
N ASP A 20 -50.42 13.72 11.68
CA ASP A 20 -51.45 13.99 10.67
C ASP A 20 -52.90 13.89 11.21
N LEU A 21 -53.10 13.69 12.52
CA LEU A 21 -54.44 13.65 13.13
C LEU A 21 -55.11 15.04 13.10
N SER A 22 -56.12 15.17 12.25
CA SER A 22 -56.97 16.36 12.15
C SER A 22 -57.85 16.56 13.41
N LEU A 23 -58.39 17.78 13.55
CA LEU A 23 -59.41 18.25 14.53
C LEU A 23 -60.53 17.25 14.90
N SER A 24 -60.76 16.20 14.10
CA SER A 24 -61.66 15.09 14.40
C SER A 24 -61.32 14.29 15.67
N HIS A 25 -60.06 14.29 16.15
CA HIS A 25 -59.68 13.57 17.37
C HIS A 25 -60.21 14.26 18.65
N PHE A 26 -60.33 15.59 18.63
CA PHE A 26 -60.91 16.38 19.72
C PHE A 26 -62.41 16.11 19.96
N VAL A 27 -63.12 15.57 18.97
CA VAL A 27 -64.57 15.27 19.04
C VAL A 27 -64.84 13.90 19.67
N LEU A 28 -63.86 12.98 19.64
CA LEU A 28 -64.00 11.59 20.11
C LEU A 28 -63.40 11.36 21.50
N ALA A 29 -62.49 12.23 21.96
CA ALA A 29 -61.95 12.16 23.31
C ALA A 29 -62.99 12.69 24.31
N GLY A 30 -63.49 11.80 25.18
CA GLY A 30 -64.59 12.10 26.10
C GLY A 30 -64.29 13.21 27.12
N SER A 31 -63.02 13.63 27.27
CA SER A 31 -62.65 14.80 28.07
C SER A 31 -61.36 15.48 27.56
N LEU A 32 -61.27 16.80 27.76
CA LEU A 32 -60.08 17.61 27.44
C LEU A 32 -58.82 17.10 28.17
N SER A 33 -58.99 16.48 29.35
CA SER A 33 -57.89 15.93 30.16
C SER A 33 -57.28 14.65 29.57
N GLU A 34 -58.02 13.90 28.77
CA GLU A 34 -57.48 12.72 28.05
C GLU A 34 -56.62 13.17 26.86
N VAL A 35 -57.09 14.15 26.10
CA VAL A 35 -56.30 14.75 25.00
C VAL A 35 -54.97 15.30 25.49
N PHE A 36 -54.96 16.00 26.64
CA PHE A 36 -53.72 16.52 27.23
C PHE A 36 -52.78 15.42 27.73
N ARG A 37 -53.30 14.27 28.20
CA ARG A 37 -52.47 13.12 28.59
C ARG A 37 -51.84 12.46 27.37
N ASP A 38 -52.62 12.22 26.33
CA ASP A 38 -52.14 11.59 25.10
C ASP A 38 -51.05 12.43 24.41
N LEU A 39 -51.16 13.76 24.49
CA LEU A 39 -50.19 14.72 23.94
C LEU A 39 -48.88 14.76 24.75
N ASP A 40 -48.96 14.65 26.08
CA ASP A 40 -47.79 14.56 26.97
C ASP A 40 -47.06 13.21 26.81
N ASP A 41 -47.81 12.11 26.70
CA ASP A 41 -47.26 10.78 26.42
C ASP A 41 -46.56 10.75 25.05
N PHE A 42 -47.14 11.39 24.03
CA PHE A 42 -46.53 11.49 22.71
C PHE A 42 -45.24 12.32 22.72
N HIS A 43 -45.23 13.48 23.40
CA HIS A 43 -44.00 14.27 23.56
C HIS A 43 -42.92 13.51 24.32
N THR A 44 -43.30 12.73 25.33
CA THR A 44 -42.38 11.87 26.08
C THR A 44 -41.78 10.78 25.18
N LEU A 45 -42.58 10.14 24.34
CA LEU A 45 -42.12 9.16 23.35
C LEU A 45 -41.20 9.78 22.30
N GLN A 46 -41.54 10.95 21.76
CA GLN A 46 -40.72 11.68 20.80
C GLN A 46 -39.35 12.01 21.39
N LYS A 47 -39.31 12.51 22.63
CA LYS A 47 -38.06 12.80 23.34
C LYS A 47 -37.22 11.54 23.57
N ALA A 48 -37.85 10.43 23.95
CA ALA A 48 -37.15 9.15 24.14
C ALA A 48 -36.57 8.61 22.81
N LEU A 49 -37.30 8.78 21.69
CA LEU A 49 -36.83 8.43 20.35
C LEU A 49 -35.63 9.30 19.94
N ASP A 50 -35.71 10.61 20.12
CA ASP A 50 -34.61 11.53 19.82
C ASP A 50 -33.33 11.19 20.58
N VAL A 51 -33.44 10.87 21.86
CA VAL A 51 -32.30 10.38 22.68
C VAL A 51 -31.73 9.09 22.08
N SER A 52 -32.59 8.13 21.72
CA SER A 52 -32.15 6.88 21.10
C SER A 52 -31.43 7.11 19.76
N PHE A 53 -31.91 8.04 18.92
CA PHE A 53 -31.24 8.41 17.68
C PHE A 53 -29.86 9.01 17.91
N GLN A 54 -29.72 9.91 18.87
CA GLN A 54 -28.43 10.50 19.24
C GLN A 54 -27.46 9.43 19.73
N GLU A 55 -27.91 8.51 20.59
CA GLU A 55 -27.10 7.39 21.07
C GLU A 55 -26.65 6.47 19.94
N MET A 56 -27.53 6.13 18.99
CA MET A 56 -27.16 5.33 17.83
C MET A 56 -26.17 6.03 16.90
N ALA A 57 -26.34 7.34 16.67
CA ALA A 57 -25.42 8.12 15.86
C ALA A 57 -24.01 8.13 16.49
N LEU A 58 -23.94 8.32 17.81
CA LEU A 58 -22.70 8.24 18.59
C LEU A 58 -22.08 6.84 18.51
N LEU A 59 -22.89 5.78 18.71
CA LEU A 59 -22.43 4.39 18.62
C LEU A 59 -21.90 4.07 17.22
N ARG A 60 -22.58 4.52 16.16
CA ARG A 60 -22.12 4.34 14.78
C ARG A 60 -20.78 5.04 14.55
N SER A 61 -20.63 6.27 15.04
CA SER A 61 -19.37 7.02 14.96
C SER A 61 -18.23 6.29 15.68
N ASP A 62 -18.47 5.79 16.89
CA ASP A 62 -17.50 5.02 17.67
C ASP A 62 -17.13 3.70 16.98
N LEU A 63 -18.11 2.96 16.46
CA LEU A 63 -17.87 1.72 15.72
C LEU A 63 -17.04 1.95 14.45
N LEU A 64 -17.29 3.04 13.71
CA LEU A 64 -16.50 3.39 12.54
C LEU A 64 -15.05 3.77 12.91
N ALA A 65 -14.87 4.50 14.00
CA ALA A 65 -13.54 4.83 14.51
C ALA A 65 -12.76 3.56 14.93
N ARG A 66 -13.40 2.67 15.69
CA ARG A 66 -12.82 1.38 16.10
C ARG A 66 -12.49 0.49 14.92
N ARG A 67 -13.38 0.40 13.93
CA ARG A 67 -13.13 -0.36 12.69
C ARG A 67 -11.90 0.17 11.97
N THR A 68 -11.80 1.48 11.79
CA THR A 68 -10.65 2.11 11.11
C THR A 68 -9.34 1.87 11.87
N ALA A 69 -9.38 1.92 13.21
CA ALA A 69 -8.23 1.61 14.05
C ALA A 69 -7.78 0.15 13.92
N LEU A 70 -8.73 -0.80 13.91
CA LEU A 70 -8.45 -2.23 13.70
C LEU A 70 -7.87 -2.50 12.30
N GLU A 71 -8.45 -1.90 11.26
CA GLU A 71 -7.93 -2.02 9.88
C GLU A 71 -6.49 -1.48 9.77
N SER A 72 -6.17 -0.38 10.47
CA SER A 72 -4.80 0.14 10.54
C SER A 72 -3.86 -0.81 11.28
N GLN A 73 -4.31 -1.41 12.39
CA GLN A 73 -3.51 -2.35 13.17
C GLN A 73 -3.21 -3.63 12.38
N GLU A 74 -4.20 -4.20 11.69
CA GLU A 74 -4.00 -5.35 10.79
C GLU A 74 -3.00 -5.02 9.68
N SER A 75 -3.09 -3.83 9.09
CA SER A 75 -2.14 -3.38 8.07
C SER A 75 -0.71 -3.24 8.60
N ASP A 76 -0.54 -2.82 9.85
CA ASP A 76 0.77 -2.70 10.47
C ASP A 76 1.38 -4.05 10.83
N GLU A 77 0.54 -5.00 11.29
CA GLU A 77 0.96 -6.38 11.50
C GLU A 77 1.40 -7.05 10.19
N GLU A 78 0.67 -6.81 9.09
CA GLU A 78 1.07 -7.27 7.76
C GLU A 78 2.47 -6.75 7.37
N ARG A 79 2.68 -5.43 7.51
CA ARG A 79 3.95 -4.78 7.21
C ARG A 79 5.08 -5.39 8.03
N LEU A 80 4.87 -5.57 9.34
CA LEU A 80 5.87 -6.16 10.22
C LEU A 80 6.19 -7.59 9.80
N ARG A 81 5.17 -8.39 9.46
CA ARG A 81 5.37 -9.77 8.98
C ARG A 81 6.17 -9.80 7.68
N ARG A 82 5.85 -8.92 6.73
CA ARG A 82 6.58 -8.76 5.47
C ARG A 82 8.04 -8.41 5.73
N LEU A 83 8.30 -7.48 6.65
CA LEU A 83 9.63 -7.06 7.04
C LEU A 83 10.44 -8.22 7.65
N GLN A 84 9.84 -9.00 8.55
CA GLN A 84 10.46 -10.20 9.13
C GLN A 84 10.83 -11.24 8.05
N LEU A 85 9.95 -11.48 7.07
CA LEU A 85 10.24 -12.40 5.96
C LEU A 85 11.39 -11.91 5.09
N LEU A 86 11.44 -10.60 4.82
CA LEU A 86 12.51 -9.96 4.08
C LEU A 86 13.85 -10.06 4.83
N GLU A 87 13.86 -9.84 6.14
CA GLU A 87 15.04 -9.99 7.00
C GLU A 87 15.53 -11.43 7.04
N LYS A 88 14.62 -12.40 7.19
CA LYS A 88 14.96 -13.83 7.17
C LYS A 88 15.67 -14.23 5.87
N LYS A 89 15.11 -13.84 4.71
CA LYS A 89 15.73 -14.11 3.40
C LYS A 89 17.13 -13.50 3.28
N GLU A 90 17.32 -12.33 3.87
CA GLU A 90 18.62 -11.64 3.86
C GLU A 90 19.66 -12.35 4.75
N ILE A 91 19.26 -12.82 5.93
CA ILE A 91 20.13 -13.63 6.80
C ILE A 91 20.53 -14.92 6.09
N GLU A 92 19.58 -15.66 5.51
CA GLU A 92 19.85 -16.89 4.76
C GLU A 92 20.77 -16.67 3.56
N ARG A 93 20.71 -15.49 2.93
CA ARG A 93 21.63 -15.10 1.87
C ARG A 93 23.04 -14.88 2.41
N LYS A 94 23.18 -14.08 3.48
CA LYS A 94 24.47 -13.79 4.11
C LYS A 94 25.14 -15.05 4.68
N GLU A 95 24.37 -15.97 5.24
CA GLU A 95 24.89 -17.27 5.71
C GLU A 95 25.45 -18.11 4.56
N ARG A 96 24.76 -18.17 3.42
CA ARG A 96 25.24 -18.87 2.22
C ARG A 96 26.50 -18.22 1.66
N GLU A 97 26.53 -16.89 1.56
CA GLU A 97 27.72 -16.15 1.13
C GLU A 97 28.90 -16.43 2.07
N LYS A 98 28.69 -16.37 3.38
CA LYS A 98 29.71 -16.72 4.38
C LYS A 98 30.22 -18.15 4.22
N GLN A 99 29.34 -19.14 4.04
CA GLN A 99 29.74 -20.54 3.84
C GLN A 99 30.56 -20.74 2.56
N GLN A 100 30.19 -20.08 1.46
CA GLN A 100 30.96 -20.12 0.22
C GLN A 100 32.35 -19.54 0.42
N ILE A 101 32.45 -18.39 1.12
CA ILE A 101 33.73 -17.76 1.40
C ILE A 101 34.59 -18.66 2.30
N LEU A 102 34.05 -19.19 3.40
CA LEU A 102 34.79 -20.09 4.30
C LEU A 102 35.30 -21.34 3.57
N THR A 103 34.53 -21.86 2.62
CA THR A 103 34.93 -23.00 1.78
C THR A 103 36.06 -22.62 0.83
N ALA A 104 35.99 -21.43 0.24
CA ALA A 104 36.99 -20.92 -0.70
C ALA A 104 38.30 -20.54 0.01
N THR A 105 38.22 -20.01 1.23
CA THR A 105 39.40 -19.46 1.92
C THR A 105 40.09 -20.45 2.83
N LYS A 106 39.46 -21.57 3.23
CA LYS A 106 40.05 -22.66 4.06
C LYS A 106 40.94 -22.22 5.24
N GLY A 107 40.76 -21.00 5.77
CA GLY A 107 41.57 -20.44 6.86
C GLY A 107 42.72 -19.51 6.46
N GLU A 108 42.90 -19.18 5.17
CA GLU A 108 43.83 -18.14 4.73
C GLU A 108 43.16 -16.75 4.74
N GLU A 109 43.32 -16.03 5.85
CA GLU A 109 42.72 -14.71 6.09
C GLU A 109 43.22 -13.63 5.10
N LYS A 110 44.41 -13.85 4.51
CA LYS A 110 44.96 -13.00 3.44
C LYS A 110 44.28 -13.26 2.10
N ALA A 111 44.05 -14.53 1.75
CA ALA A 111 43.24 -14.92 0.60
C ALA A 111 41.77 -14.47 0.75
N TYR A 112 41.26 -14.35 1.98
CA TYR A 112 39.94 -13.77 2.28
C TYR A 112 39.86 -12.28 1.94
N GLN A 113 40.84 -11.47 2.36
CA GLN A 113 40.87 -10.05 2.01
C GLN A 113 41.10 -9.83 0.51
N GLU A 114 41.95 -10.65 -0.11
CA GLU A 114 42.17 -10.61 -1.57
C GLU A 114 40.92 -11.04 -2.34
N LEU A 115 40.20 -12.08 -1.92
CA LEU A 115 38.95 -12.53 -2.52
C LEU A 115 37.83 -11.49 -2.35
N ILE A 116 37.73 -10.79 -1.22
CA ILE A 116 36.76 -9.70 -1.04
C ILE A 116 37.09 -8.53 -1.95
N ALA A 117 38.35 -8.08 -1.94
CA ALA A 117 38.79 -6.97 -2.79
C ALA A 117 38.68 -7.30 -4.28
N GLU A 118 38.97 -8.54 -4.66
CA GLU A 118 38.75 -9.07 -6.00
C GLU A 118 37.25 -9.15 -6.30
N ARG A 119 36.40 -9.68 -5.42
CA ARG A 119 34.94 -9.70 -5.66
C ARG A 119 34.33 -8.30 -5.71
N GLU A 120 34.84 -7.33 -4.97
CA GLU A 120 34.41 -5.94 -5.07
C GLU A 120 34.84 -5.30 -6.39
N ARG A 121 36.11 -5.48 -6.82
CA ARG A 121 36.60 -5.00 -8.12
C ARG A 121 35.96 -5.71 -9.30
N THR A 122 35.89 -7.03 -9.23
CA THR A 122 35.37 -7.90 -10.27
C THR A 122 33.86 -7.81 -10.33
N ALA A 123 33.12 -7.65 -9.22
CA ALA A 123 31.68 -7.37 -9.30
C ALA A 123 31.38 -5.95 -9.77
N ALA A 124 32.24 -4.96 -9.51
CA ALA A 124 32.16 -3.64 -10.13
C ALA A 124 32.38 -3.69 -11.65
N GLN A 125 33.44 -4.38 -12.08
CA GLN A 125 33.85 -4.49 -13.49
C GLN A 125 32.93 -5.44 -14.29
N ILE A 126 32.54 -6.59 -13.73
CA ILE A 126 31.60 -7.54 -14.35
C ILE A 126 30.19 -6.94 -14.40
N ARG A 127 29.76 -6.16 -13.40
CA ARG A 127 28.47 -5.47 -13.48
C ARG A 127 28.46 -4.46 -14.61
N ALA A 128 29.50 -3.64 -14.75
CA ALA A 128 29.64 -2.71 -15.87
C ALA A 128 29.55 -3.42 -17.25
N VAL A 129 30.12 -4.62 -17.38
CA VAL A 129 30.17 -5.39 -18.65
C VAL A 129 28.92 -6.26 -18.91
N ILE A 130 28.29 -6.84 -17.88
CA ILE A 130 27.09 -7.69 -18.04
C ILE A 130 25.84 -6.84 -18.40
N PHE A 131 25.82 -5.54 -18.07
CA PHE A 131 24.67 -4.69 -18.39
C PHE A 131 24.46 -4.40 -19.87
N GLU A 132 25.44 -4.68 -20.73
CA GLU A 132 25.28 -4.60 -22.19
C GLU A 132 24.58 -5.83 -22.82
N LEU A 133 24.51 -6.99 -22.13
CA LEU A 133 24.31 -8.27 -22.84
C LEU A 133 23.11 -9.15 -22.46
N LEU A 134 22.22 -8.74 -21.54
CA LEU A 134 21.09 -9.60 -21.13
C LEU A 134 19.73 -8.94 -21.40
N GLY A 135 19.19 -9.26 -22.58
CA GLY A 135 17.78 -9.09 -22.91
C GLY A 135 16.94 -10.24 -22.36
N SER A 136 16.25 -10.01 -21.25
CA SER A 136 15.05 -10.75 -20.84
C SER A 136 14.22 -9.85 -19.90
N ALA A 137 13.03 -10.29 -19.50
CA ALA A 137 11.97 -9.51 -18.83
C ALA A 137 12.33 -8.83 -17.49
N ASP A 138 13.58 -8.91 -17.04
CA ASP A 138 14.11 -8.25 -15.84
C ASP A 138 14.71 -6.88 -16.19
N ILE A 139 14.47 -5.86 -15.36
CA ILE A 139 15.11 -4.55 -15.54
C ILE A 139 16.60 -4.68 -15.20
N SER A 140 17.49 -4.45 -16.17
CA SER A 140 18.93 -4.36 -15.93
C SER A 140 19.25 -3.15 -15.03
N PHE A 141 20.36 -3.17 -14.29
CA PHE A 141 20.74 -2.03 -13.45
C PHE A 141 20.95 -0.76 -14.27
N GLY A 142 21.60 -0.85 -15.44
CA GLY A 142 21.81 0.32 -16.32
C GLY A 142 20.49 0.97 -16.69
N THR A 143 19.51 0.17 -17.14
CA THR A 143 18.17 0.65 -17.45
C THR A 143 17.44 1.20 -16.22
N ALA A 144 17.54 0.52 -15.08
CA ALA A 144 16.95 0.99 -13.82
C ALA A 144 17.56 2.33 -13.37
N TYR A 145 18.87 2.49 -13.52
CA TYR A 145 19.60 3.71 -13.22
C TYR A 145 19.18 4.85 -14.15
N GLU A 146 19.02 4.61 -15.45
CA GLU A 146 18.52 5.63 -16.38
C GLU A 146 17.10 6.09 -16.02
N PHE A 147 16.20 5.17 -15.66
CA PHE A 147 14.88 5.55 -15.14
C PHE A 147 14.98 6.35 -13.84
N ALA A 148 15.86 5.95 -12.93
CA ALA A 148 16.05 6.64 -11.67
C ALA A 148 16.65 8.04 -11.87
N LYS A 149 17.60 8.19 -12.79
CA LYS A 149 18.21 9.45 -13.19
C LYS A 149 17.19 10.38 -13.85
N SER A 150 16.39 9.87 -14.79
CA SER A 150 15.31 10.63 -15.42
C SER A 150 14.28 11.12 -14.41
N ALA A 151 13.88 10.26 -13.46
CA ALA A 151 12.95 10.65 -12.40
C ALA A 151 13.57 11.70 -11.46
N SER A 152 14.86 11.52 -11.11
CA SER A 152 15.63 12.43 -10.26
C SER A 152 15.69 13.86 -10.82
N VAL A 153 15.85 14.02 -12.15
CA VAL A 153 15.82 15.35 -12.79
C VAL A 153 14.53 16.11 -12.49
N THR A 154 13.40 15.41 -12.39
CA THR A 154 12.09 16.04 -12.17
C THR A 154 11.80 16.28 -10.69
N THR A 155 12.32 15.42 -9.81
CA THR A 155 11.88 15.37 -8.40
C THR A 155 12.95 15.75 -7.39
N GLY A 156 14.23 15.82 -7.79
CA GLY A 156 15.36 16.05 -6.88
C GLY A 156 15.72 14.84 -6.01
N VAL A 157 14.98 13.73 -6.09
CA VAL A 157 15.28 12.51 -5.31
C VAL A 157 16.52 11.83 -5.85
N ARG A 158 17.46 11.48 -4.97
CA ARG A 158 18.73 10.85 -5.36
C ARG A 158 18.50 9.50 -6.07
N PRO A 159 19.10 9.25 -7.25
CA PRO A 159 18.87 8.01 -8.00
C PRO A 159 19.18 6.74 -7.20
N ALA A 160 20.29 6.74 -6.46
CA ALA A 160 20.69 5.61 -5.62
C ALA A 160 19.66 5.28 -4.54
N PHE A 161 19.06 6.30 -3.91
CA PHE A 161 18.00 6.11 -2.92
C PHE A 161 16.72 5.55 -3.53
N LEU A 162 16.30 6.06 -4.69
CA LEU A 162 15.16 5.54 -5.42
C LEU A 162 15.35 4.06 -5.82
N LEU A 163 16.55 3.70 -6.29
CA LEU A 163 16.92 2.31 -6.56
C LEU A 163 16.87 1.46 -5.29
N GLY A 164 17.30 2.00 -4.15
CA GLY A 164 17.21 1.34 -2.84
C GLY A 164 15.77 1.00 -2.44
N ILE A 165 14.84 1.94 -2.64
CA ILE A 165 13.40 1.72 -2.42
C ILE A 165 12.90 0.58 -3.33
N LEU A 166 13.11 0.68 -4.65
CA LEU A 166 12.56 -0.30 -5.59
C LEU A 166 13.22 -1.68 -5.51
N LYS A 167 14.49 -1.73 -5.11
CA LYS A 167 15.18 -2.97 -4.76
C LYS A 167 14.49 -3.65 -3.59
N ASN A 168 14.08 -2.88 -2.58
CA ASN A 168 13.41 -3.40 -1.41
C ASN A 168 11.95 -3.81 -1.70
N GLU A 169 11.25 -3.05 -2.53
CA GLU A 169 9.84 -3.30 -2.86
C GLU A 169 9.62 -4.52 -3.76
N SER A 170 10.41 -4.66 -4.84
CA SER A 170 10.14 -5.67 -5.87
C SER A 170 11.39 -6.29 -6.48
N ASP A 171 12.57 -6.03 -5.90
CA ASP A 171 13.85 -6.36 -6.53
C ASP A 171 13.99 -5.72 -7.92
N LEU A 172 13.73 -4.42 -8.00
CA LEU A 172 13.76 -3.64 -9.25
C LEU A 172 12.81 -4.19 -10.33
N GLY A 173 11.58 -4.56 -9.93
CA GLY A 173 10.54 -5.02 -10.85
C GLY A 173 10.56 -6.50 -11.18
N LYS A 174 11.44 -7.30 -10.56
CA LYS A 174 11.44 -8.77 -10.74
C LYS A 174 10.24 -9.44 -10.07
N ASN A 175 9.75 -8.86 -8.98
CA ASN A 175 8.67 -9.41 -8.16
C ASN A 175 7.47 -8.46 -8.10
N VAL A 176 6.67 -8.40 -9.17
CA VAL A 176 5.52 -7.47 -9.29
C VAL A 176 4.18 -8.04 -8.83
N GLY A 177 4.18 -9.26 -8.29
CA GLY A 177 2.98 -9.94 -7.81
C GLY A 177 2.74 -11.30 -8.46
N GLN A 178 1.87 -12.10 -7.84
CA GLN A 178 1.57 -13.48 -8.26
C GLN A 178 0.08 -13.82 -8.06
N CYS A 179 -0.76 -12.82 -7.82
CA CYS A 179 -2.19 -12.99 -7.64
C CYS A 179 -2.97 -12.21 -8.69
N LEU A 180 -4.15 -12.73 -9.01
CA LEU A 180 -5.13 -12.13 -9.91
C LEU A 180 -6.39 -11.85 -9.11
N LEU A 181 -6.96 -10.66 -9.27
CA LEU A 181 -8.28 -10.35 -8.73
C LEU A 181 -9.34 -11.12 -9.51
N THR A 182 -10.27 -11.78 -8.83
CA THR A 182 -11.42 -12.46 -9.45
C THR A 182 -12.76 -11.89 -8.99
N ASN A 183 -12.80 -11.26 -7.81
CA ASN A 183 -14.04 -10.88 -7.11
C ASN A 183 -14.97 -12.07 -6.82
N GLU A 184 -14.39 -13.27 -6.67
CA GLU A 184 -15.12 -14.50 -6.39
C GLU A 184 -14.45 -15.27 -5.23
N PRO A 185 -15.22 -15.79 -4.24
CA PRO A 185 -16.68 -15.66 -4.09
C PRO A 185 -17.13 -14.27 -3.65
N GLU A 186 -16.23 -13.46 -3.12
CA GLU A 186 -16.52 -12.12 -2.63
C GLU A 186 -15.66 -11.07 -3.33
N ARG A 187 -16.17 -9.85 -3.36
CA ARG A 187 -15.44 -8.69 -3.88
C ARG A 187 -14.10 -8.54 -3.16
N GLY A 188 -13.02 -8.35 -3.91
CA GLY A 188 -11.66 -8.29 -3.38
C GLY A 188 -10.93 -9.63 -3.28
N ASN A 189 -11.61 -10.76 -3.50
CA ASN A 189 -10.98 -12.08 -3.55
C ASN A 189 -10.38 -12.37 -4.92
N GLY A 190 -9.45 -13.33 -4.96
CA GLY A 190 -8.69 -13.64 -6.14
C GLY A 190 -8.07 -15.03 -6.11
N LYS A 191 -7.13 -15.27 -7.01
CA LYS A 191 -6.40 -16.54 -7.11
C LYS A 191 -4.94 -16.35 -7.43
N GLY A 192 -4.12 -17.31 -7.02
CA GLY A 192 -2.71 -17.38 -7.42
C GLY A 192 -2.59 -17.70 -8.91
N VAL A 193 -1.68 -17.00 -9.61
CA VAL A 193 -1.43 -17.17 -11.06
C VAL A 193 -1.03 -18.61 -11.38
N ASN A 194 -0.11 -19.18 -10.60
CA ASN A 194 0.50 -20.47 -10.91
C ASN A 194 -0.26 -21.67 -10.32
N THR A 195 -1.01 -21.47 -9.25
CA THR A 195 -1.64 -22.56 -8.49
C THR A 195 -3.15 -22.62 -8.64
N GLY A 196 -3.78 -21.53 -9.09
CA GLY A 196 -5.24 -21.39 -9.05
C GLY A 196 -5.82 -21.38 -7.63
N ARG A 197 -4.97 -21.41 -6.59
CA ARG A 197 -5.40 -21.39 -5.18
C ARG A 197 -6.18 -20.10 -4.93
N LEU A 198 -7.35 -20.23 -4.34
CA LEU A 198 -8.16 -19.09 -3.92
C LEU A 198 -7.47 -18.35 -2.78
N PHE A 199 -7.49 -17.02 -2.87
CA PHE A 199 -7.01 -16.10 -1.85
C PHE A 199 -8.13 -15.12 -1.52
N GLU A 200 -8.46 -15.04 -0.24
CA GLU A 200 -9.25 -13.93 0.29
C GLU A 200 -8.38 -12.68 0.37
N ARG A 201 -9.01 -11.49 0.34
CA ARG A 201 -8.32 -10.21 0.59
C ARG A 201 -7.19 -9.89 -0.41
N VAL A 202 -7.27 -10.40 -1.65
CA VAL A 202 -6.32 -10.04 -2.73
C VAL A 202 -6.31 -8.53 -2.98
N MET A 203 -7.44 -7.86 -2.78
CA MET A 203 -7.53 -6.41 -2.89
C MET A 203 -8.59 -5.87 -1.94
N HIS A 204 -8.37 -4.67 -1.39
CA HIS A 204 -9.33 -4.07 -0.49
C HIS A 204 -10.63 -3.72 -1.24
N PRO A 205 -11.79 -4.29 -0.86
CA PRO A 205 -13.01 -4.25 -1.68
C PRO A 205 -13.56 -2.84 -1.92
N ASN A 206 -13.50 -1.97 -0.91
CA ASN A 206 -14.10 -0.63 -0.96
C ASN A 206 -13.09 0.48 -1.28
N ARG A 207 -11.79 0.18 -1.21
CA ARG A 207 -10.71 1.18 -1.33
C ARG A 207 -10.05 1.08 -2.70
N ASP A 208 -9.78 -0.15 -3.14
CA ASP A 208 -8.83 -0.39 -4.23
C ASP A 208 -9.44 -1.07 -5.45
N VAL A 209 -10.49 -1.88 -5.30
CA VAL A 209 -11.06 -2.66 -6.42
C VAL A 209 -11.54 -1.75 -7.56
N ASP A 210 -12.31 -0.70 -7.26
CA ASP A 210 -12.79 0.21 -8.32
C ASP A 210 -11.65 0.99 -8.96
N SER A 211 -10.68 1.45 -8.16
CA SER A 211 -9.48 2.12 -8.68
C SER A 211 -8.67 1.21 -9.60
N PHE A 212 -8.52 -0.06 -9.25
CA PHE A 212 -7.80 -1.04 -10.06
C PHE A 212 -8.51 -1.33 -11.38
N ILE A 213 -9.83 -1.57 -11.34
CA ILE A 213 -10.64 -1.78 -12.54
C ILE A 213 -10.59 -0.53 -13.43
N GLN A 214 -10.66 0.67 -12.86
CA GLN A 214 -10.52 1.92 -13.60
C GLN A 214 -9.16 2.02 -14.30
N ILE A 215 -8.06 1.83 -13.56
CA ILE A 215 -6.69 1.91 -14.10
C ILE A 215 -6.48 0.94 -15.25
N THR A 216 -6.89 -0.32 -15.07
CA THR A 216 -6.74 -1.36 -16.09
C THR A 216 -7.61 -1.09 -17.31
N THR A 217 -8.84 -0.60 -17.11
CA THR A 217 -9.73 -0.18 -18.20
C THR A 217 -9.14 0.99 -18.99
N GLU A 218 -8.62 2.03 -18.32
CA GLU A 218 -7.94 3.16 -18.97
C GLU A 218 -6.74 2.69 -19.82
N LEU A 219 -6.02 1.66 -19.35
CA LEU A 219 -4.88 1.05 -20.05
C LEU A 219 -5.26 0.06 -21.16
N GLY A 220 -6.55 -0.30 -21.30
CA GLY A 220 -7.00 -1.34 -22.22
C GLY A 220 -6.55 -2.75 -21.83
N ILE A 221 -6.27 -2.98 -20.55
CA ILE A 221 -5.82 -4.27 -19.99
C ILE A 221 -7.00 -4.95 -19.30
N ASN A 222 -7.11 -6.27 -19.45
CA ASN A 222 -8.10 -7.03 -18.69
C ASN A 222 -7.65 -7.16 -17.21
N TRP A 223 -8.44 -6.61 -16.30
CA TRP A 223 -8.15 -6.58 -14.87
C TRP A 223 -8.03 -7.97 -14.24
N ASN A 224 -8.78 -8.97 -14.74
CA ASN A 224 -8.79 -10.31 -14.14
C ASN A 224 -7.61 -11.19 -14.56
N THR A 225 -6.77 -10.71 -15.49
CA THR A 225 -5.51 -11.35 -15.91
C THR A 225 -4.29 -10.53 -15.50
N GLN A 226 -4.47 -9.34 -14.94
CA GLN A 226 -3.38 -8.47 -14.55
C GLN A 226 -2.88 -8.80 -13.13
N VAL A 227 -1.57 -9.00 -12.99
CA VAL A 227 -0.97 -9.42 -11.73
C VAL A 227 -0.86 -8.29 -10.72
N VAL A 228 -1.13 -8.65 -9.47
CA VAL A 228 -0.95 -7.81 -8.28
C VAL A 228 -0.29 -8.61 -7.15
N SER A 229 0.18 -7.92 -6.12
CA SER A 229 0.71 -8.58 -4.93
C SER A 229 -0.34 -9.48 -4.28
N CYS A 230 0.13 -10.63 -3.77
CA CYS A 230 -0.72 -11.53 -3.01
C CYS A 230 -0.88 -11.04 -1.56
N PRO A 231 -2.03 -11.31 -0.93
CA PRO A 231 -2.22 -11.04 0.48
C PRO A 231 -1.28 -11.91 1.32
N GLN A 232 -0.87 -11.37 2.47
CA GLN A 232 -0.19 -12.15 3.51
C GLN A 232 -1.23 -12.82 4.43
N SER A 233 -0.80 -13.35 5.57
CA SER A 233 -1.70 -13.96 6.58
C SER A 233 -2.66 -12.95 7.23
N VAL A 234 -2.28 -11.67 7.25
CA VAL A 234 -3.07 -10.54 7.76
C VAL A 234 -3.00 -9.43 6.71
N GLY A 235 -4.05 -8.62 6.56
CA GLY A 235 -4.07 -7.48 5.65
C GLY A 235 -4.52 -7.79 4.22
N TYR A 236 -4.13 -6.96 3.25
CA TYR A 236 -4.61 -7.03 1.87
C TYR A 236 -3.44 -7.02 0.87
N GLY A 237 -3.59 -7.75 -0.23
CA GLY A 237 -2.70 -7.66 -1.38
C GLY A 237 -2.97 -6.42 -2.25
N GLY A 238 -2.80 -6.58 -3.56
CA GLY A 238 -3.32 -5.64 -4.54
C GLY A 238 -2.34 -4.55 -4.98
N ALA A 239 -1.11 -4.56 -4.47
CA ALA A 239 -0.06 -3.64 -4.92
C ALA A 239 0.35 -3.95 -6.37
N MET A 240 0.54 -2.89 -7.15
CA MET A 240 0.76 -2.97 -8.60
C MET A 240 2.21 -2.65 -8.96
N GLY A 241 2.78 -3.43 -9.88
CA GLY A 241 4.00 -3.11 -10.61
C GLY A 241 5.28 -3.00 -9.77
N PRO A 242 6.39 -2.54 -10.37
CA PRO A 242 7.71 -2.48 -9.70
C PRO A 242 7.72 -1.65 -8.42
N ALA A 243 6.92 -0.59 -8.36
CA ALA A 243 6.85 0.29 -7.21
C ALA A 243 5.90 -0.19 -6.11
N GLN A 244 5.14 -1.28 -6.34
CA GLN A 244 4.18 -1.83 -5.39
C GLN A 244 3.16 -0.77 -4.89
N PHE A 245 2.69 0.10 -5.78
CA PHE A 245 1.67 1.11 -5.43
C PHE A 245 0.30 0.46 -5.27
N ILE A 246 -0.42 0.86 -4.22
CA ILE A 246 -1.83 0.52 -4.05
C ILE A 246 -2.67 1.30 -5.08
N PRO A 247 -3.72 0.71 -5.68
CA PRO A 247 -4.53 1.35 -6.73
C PRO A 247 -5.07 2.73 -6.36
N SER A 248 -5.64 2.89 -5.18
CA SER A 248 -6.14 4.18 -4.70
C SER A 248 -5.03 5.22 -4.58
N THR A 249 -3.85 4.85 -4.10
CA THR A 249 -2.67 5.74 -4.07
C THR A 249 -2.23 6.12 -5.48
N TRP A 250 -2.17 5.18 -6.43
CA TRP A 250 -1.80 5.47 -7.82
C TRP A 250 -2.69 6.55 -8.43
N MET A 251 -4.00 6.49 -8.17
CA MET A 251 -4.96 7.48 -8.65
C MET A 251 -4.65 8.91 -8.17
N LEU A 252 -4.10 9.08 -6.97
CA LEU A 252 -3.69 10.39 -6.44
C LEU A 252 -2.51 11.00 -7.21
N TYR A 253 -1.65 10.15 -7.79
CA TYR A 253 -0.43 10.59 -8.48
C TYR A 253 -0.54 10.51 -10.01
N LYS A 254 -1.58 9.86 -10.56
CA LYS A 254 -1.67 9.49 -11.98
C LYS A 254 -1.39 10.68 -12.91
N ASP A 255 -1.99 11.84 -12.66
CA ASP A 255 -1.81 12.99 -13.55
C ASP A 255 -0.40 13.60 -13.46
N ARG A 256 0.22 13.56 -12.28
CA ARG A 256 1.62 14.01 -12.09
C ARG A 256 2.58 13.06 -12.78
N ILE A 257 2.34 11.75 -12.70
CA ILE A 257 3.13 10.72 -13.39
C ILE A 257 2.99 10.89 -14.90
N ALA A 258 1.76 11.09 -15.39
CA ALA A 258 1.51 11.30 -16.82
C ALA A 258 2.24 12.54 -17.35
N ARG A 259 2.19 13.65 -16.63
CA ARG A 259 2.91 14.88 -16.99
C ARG A 259 4.43 14.69 -16.98
N ALA A 260 4.97 14.02 -15.97
CA ALA A 260 6.42 13.82 -15.83
C ALA A 260 6.99 12.82 -16.87
N THR A 261 6.19 11.85 -17.30
CA THR A 261 6.65 10.78 -18.22
C THR A 261 6.16 10.93 -19.67
N GLY A 262 5.18 11.79 -19.91
CA GLY A 262 4.47 11.87 -21.19
C GLY A 262 3.59 10.64 -21.50
N LYS A 263 3.39 9.72 -20.53
CA LYS A 263 2.55 8.53 -20.69
C LYS A 263 1.14 8.79 -20.17
N ASN A 264 0.16 8.84 -21.05
CA ASN A 264 -1.23 9.07 -20.69
C ASN A 264 -2.16 8.01 -21.35
N PRO A 265 -2.79 7.11 -20.57
CA PRO A 265 -2.66 6.96 -19.13
C PRO A 265 -1.31 6.34 -18.71
N PRO A 266 -0.78 6.68 -17.53
CA PRO A 266 0.46 6.08 -17.04
C PRO A 266 0.20 4.65 -16.56
N ASN A 267 1.13 3.74 -16.85
CA ASN A 267 0.99 2.31 -16.56
C ASN A 267 1.77 1.92 -15.27
N PRO A 268 1.13 1.42 -14.21
CA PRO A 268 1.83 0.99 -12.98
C PRO A 268 2.89 -0.10 -13.19
N TRP A 269 2.71 -0.95 -14.20
CA TRP A 269 3.60 -2.07 -14.51
C TRP A 269 4.72 -1.68 -15.50
N LEU A 270 4.67 -0.49 -16.09
CA LEU A 270 5.77 0.03 -16.90
C LEU A 270 6.85 0.62 -15.97
N PRO A 271 8.12 0.19 -16.08
CA PRO A 271 9.19 0.67 -15.21
C PRO A 271 9.35 2.19 -15.14
N GLN A 272 9.35 2.87 -16.29
CA GLN A 272 9.54 4.32 -16.36
C GLN A 272 8.53 5.09 -15.49
N THR A 273 7.25 4.72 -15.57
CA THR A 273 6.15 5.33 -14.81
C THR A 273 6.17 4.89 -13.35
N ALA A 274 6.55 3.64 -13.05
CA ALA A 274 6.70 3.16 -11.67
C ALA A 274 7.83 3.89 -10.92
N PHE A 275 9.01 4.02 -11.54
CA PHE A 275 10.14 4.77 -10.97
C PHE A 275 9.78 6.24 -10.75
N THR A 276 9.13 6.85 -11.75
CA THR A 276 8.68 8.24 -11.64
C THR A 276 7.62 8.42 -10.55
N ALA A 277 6.68 7.48 -10.41
CA ALA A 277 5.69 7.49 -9.33
C ALA A 277 6.34 7.45 -7.94
N SER A 278 7.26 6.50 -7.72
CA SER A 278 8.01 6.41 -6.47
C SER A 278 8.82 7.69 -6.20
N ALA A 279 9.49 8.24 -7.21
CA ALA A 279 10.27 9.46 -7.05
C ALA A 279 9.40 10.66 -6.68
N ILE A 280 8.25 10.83 -7.32
CA ILE A 280 7.29 11.91 -7.01
C ILE A 280 6.78 11.74 -5.58
N PHE A 281 6.37 10.53 -5.21
CA PHE A 281 5.87 10.28 -3.85
C PHE A 281 6.96 10.53 -2.80
N LEU A 282 8.19 10.03 -3.00
CA LEU A 282 9.29 10.24 -2.07
C LEU A 282 9.70 11.72 -1.94
N ALA A 283 9.61 12.49 -3.03
CA ALA A 283 9.84 13.94 -2.98
C ALA A 283 8.80 14.63 -2.09
N ASP A 284 7.52 14.29 -2.22
CA ASP A 284 6.47 14.82 -1.33
C ASP A 284 6.70 14.44 0.15
N LEU A 285 7.41 13.34 0.41
CA LEU A 285 7.83 12.92 1.75
C LEU A 285 9.14 13.59 2.21
N GLY A 286 9.77 14.42 1.37
CA GLY A 286 10.95 15.22 1.69
C GLY A 286 12.29 14.59 1.34
N ALA A 287 12.33 13.51 0.54
CA ALA A 287 13.58 12.88 0.11
C ALA A 287 14.43 13.76 -0.83
N ASP A 288 13.82 14.77 -1.44
CA ASP A 288 14.45 15.79 -2.30
C ASP A 288 15.45 16.68 -1.56
N ARG A 289 15.41 16.71 -0.22
CA ARG A 289 16.39 17.43 0.62
C ARG A 289 17.81 16.84 0.55
N GLY A 290 17.97 15.63 0.03
CA GLY A 290 19.28 15.02 -0.23
C GLY A 290 20.09 14.65 1.03
N THR A 291 19.45 14.50 2.19
CA THR A 291 20.12 14.05 3.42
C THR A 291 19.71 12.63 3.78
N SER A 292 20.63 11.84 4.34
CA SER A 292 20.35 10.47 4.80
C SER A 292 19.19 10.41 5.80
N ALA A 293 19.06 11.42 6.68
CA ALA A 293 17.94 11.52 7.61
C ALA A 293 16.58 11.72 6.90
N ALA A 294 16.54 12.59 5.89
CA ALA A 294 15.33 12.83 5.11
C ALA A 294 14.94 11.62 4.24
N GLU A 295 15.92 10.98 3.62
CA GLU A 295 15.74 9.73 2.88
C GLU A 295 15.22 8.61 3.81
N ARG A 296 15.78 8.46 5.01
CA ARG A 296 15.31 7.48 6.00
C ARG A 296 13.86 7.73 6.42
N GLU A 297 13.51 8.98 6.70
CA GLU A 297 12.13 9.35 7.04
C GLU A 297 11.17 9.07 5.88
N ALA A 298 11.53 9.48 4.67
CA ALA A 298 10.74 9.24 3.47
C ALA A 298 10.54 7.74 3.21
N ALA A 299 11.57 6.91 3.38
CA ALA A 299 11.47 5.45 3.26
C ALA A 299 10.49 4.87 4.28
N LEU A 300 10.57 5.28 5.55
CA LEU A 300 9.66 4.80 6.59
C LEU A 300 8.21 5.23 6.33
N ARG A 301 8.00 6.46 5.84
CA ARG A 301 6.67 6.97 5.45
C ARG A 301 6.13 6.27 4.20
N TYR A 302 6.97 5.95 3.23
CA TYR A 302 6.60 5.17 2.05
C TYR A 302 6.06 3.80 2.47
N PHE A 303 6.73 3.14 3.41
CA PHE A 303 6.38 1.81 3.88
C PHE A 303 5.18 1.78 4.84
N ALA A 304 5.20 2.63 5.86
CA ALA A 304 4.28 2.57 7.01
C ALA A 304 3.28 3.74 7.08
N GLY A 305 3.31 4.67 6.13
CA GLY A 305 2.40 5.82 6.09
C GLY A 305 2.47 6.65 7.38
N GLY A 306 1.33 6.89 8.00
CA GLY A 306 1.22 7.65 9.25
C GLY A 306 1.93 7.02 10.44
N ASN A 307 2.15 5.69 10.44
CA ASN A 307 2.79 4.98 11.55
C ASN A 307 4.31 4.82 11.38
N TRP A 308 4.94 5.63 10.53
CA TRP A 308 6.38 5.58 10.23
C TRP A 308 7.30 5.73 11.45
N LYS A 309 6.81 6.32 12.55
CA LYS A 309 7.56 6.46 13.81
C LYS A 309 7.61 5.18 14.65
N ASN A 310 6.86 4.14 14.28
CA ASN A 310 6.88 2.87 14.99
C ASN A 310 8.29 2.24 14.91
N PRO A 311 8.98 2.03 16.05
CA PRO A 311 10.33 1.47 16.07
C PRO A 311 10.42 0.09 15.40
N ALA A 312 9.32 -0.68 15.37
CA ALA A 312 9.28 -1.99 14.73
C ALA A 312 9.54 -1.92 13.21
N PHE A 313 9.36 -0.76 12.57
CA PHE A 313 9.64 -0.55 11.15
C PHE A 313 11.03 0.04 10.88
N ALA A 314 11.82 0.34 11.91
CA ALA A 314 13.11 1.01 11.77
C ALA A 314 14.07 0.28 10.82
N SER A 315 14.03 -1.05 10.79
CA SER A 315 14.90 -1.87 9.93
C SER A 315 14.57 -1.74 8.44
N TYR A 316 13.34 -1.39 8.07
CA TYR A 316 12.99 -1.08 6.68
C TYR A 316 13.81 0.11 6.18
N GLY A 317 13.80 1.22 6.93
CA GLY A 317 14.56 2.42 6.58
C GLY A 317 16.06 2.15 6.51
N THR A 318 16.61 1.43 7.48
CA THR A 318 18.02 1.02 7.48
C THR A 318 18.38 0.18 6.25
N ARG A 319 17.52 -0.79 5.89
CA ARG A 319 17.75 -1.66 4.73
C ARG A 319 17.74 -0.88 3.41
N VAL A 320 16.80 0.04 3.24
CA VAL A 320 16.73 0.91 2.05
C VAL A 320 17.99 1.77 1.93
N LEU A 321 18.46 2.36 3.03
CA LEU A 321 19.68 3.18 3.01
C LEU A 321 20.92 2.34 2.68
N ASN A 322 21.04 1.11 3.21
CA ASN A 322 22.12 0.21 2.85
C ASN A 322 22.13 -0.10 1.35
N PHE A 323 20.96 -0.39 0.76
CA PHE A 323 20.87 -0.55 -0.70
C PHE A 323 21.24 0.73 -1.45
N ALA A 324 20.85 1.89 -0.93
CA ALA A 324 21.19 3.17 -1.54
C ALA A 324 22.70 3.43 -1.52
N GLU A 325 23.41 3.04 -0.47
CA GLU A 325 24.88 3.11 -0.41
C GLU A 325 25.53 2.15 -1.41
N ASP A 326 25.04 0.91 -1.50
CA ASP A 326 25.55 -0.08 -2.46
C ASP A 326 25.32 0.34 -3.91
N PHE A 327 24.18 0.97 -4.22
CA PHE A 327 23.92 1.53 -5.54
C PHE A 327 24.73 2.78 -5.80
N GLN A 328 24.98 3.63 -4.78
CA GLN A 328 25.82 4.81 -4.96
C GLN A 328 27.23 4.40 -5.40
N LYS A 329 27.84 3.41 -4.74
CA LYS A 329 29.15 2.87 -5.14
C LYS A 329 29.15 2.41 -6.61
N GLN A 330 28.11 1.70 -7.04
CA GLN A 330 27.97 1.24 -8.42
C GLN A 330 27.80 2.39 -9.42
N ILE A 331 27.04 3.43 -9.04
CA ILE A 331 26.85 4.64 -9.85
C ILE A 331 28.16 5.40 -9.98
N ASP A 332 28.91 5.58 -8.89
CA ASP A 332 30.19 6.29 -8.90
C ASP A 332 31.18 5.61 -9.87
N ILE A 333 31.21 4.27 -9.88
CA ILE A 333 32.02 3.50 -10.83
C ILE A 333 31.55 3.70 -12.28
N LEU A 334 30.24 3.67 -12.53
CA LEU A 334 29.68 3.91 -13.88
C LEU A 334 29.94 5.34 -14.37
N GLU A 335 29.91 6.32 -13.47
CA GLU A 335 30.12 7.74 -13.80
C GLU A 335 31.61 8.15 -13.71
N GLY A 336 32.50 7.24 -13.34
CA GLY A 336 33.95 7.49 -13.24
C GLY A 336 34.34 8.47 -12.14
N ARG A 337 33.64 8.45 -10.99
CA ARG A 337 33.87 9.34 -9.83
C ARG A 337 34.72 8.71 -8.74
#